data_AF-A0A6G1AJC6-F1
#
_entry.id   AF-A0A6G1AJC6-F1
#
_cell.length_a   1.000
_cell.length_b   1.000
_cell.length_c   1.000
_cell.angle_alpha   90.00
_cell.angle_beta   90.00
_cell.angle_gamma   90.00
#
_symmetry.space_group_name_H-M   'P 1'
#
loop_
_entity.id
_entity.type
_entity.pdbx_description
1 polymer ?
#
loop_
_entity_poly.entity_id
_entity_poly.type
_entity_poly.pdbx_seq_one_letter_code
_entity_poly.pdbx_strand_id
1 'polypeptide(L)'
;MAVNFNDPTCGFFQREVVDFLNKQILRNGVSPHFYLIQMCESWGDMEKKLRDILTDSAMSGAMKESCAWRTLALAVRLAEKQKREDTRRMRKLQDQLYEQKLFTNVLVGMVDNLRKTQEKEKEKAQTQLQQSLMTLRGLEQERNTLRNELFR
;
A
#
# COMPACT_ATOMS: atom_id res chain seq x y z
N MET A 1 -38.37 4.87 8.43
CA MET A 1 -37.08 4.25 8.05
C MET A 1 -36.45 3.63 9.28
N ALA A 2 -36.07 2.36 9.21
CA ALA A 2 -35.30 1.66 10.23
C ALA A 2 -33.95 1.23 9.63
N VAL A 3 -32.86 1.40 10.37
CA VAL A 3 -31.56 0.82 10.04
C VAL A 3 -31.70 -0.69 10.14
N ASN A 4 -31.49 -1.39 9.03
CA ASN A 4 -31.58 -2.85 8.98
C ASN A 4 -30.24 -3.45 9.40
N PHE A 5 -30.21 -4.13 10.54
CA PHE A 5 -29.00 -4.83 11.02
C PHE A 5 -28.54 -5.93 10.06
N ASN A 6 -29.47 -6.56 9.33
CA ASN A 6 -29.15 -7.63 8.39
C ASN A 6 -28.59 -7.11 7.06
N ASP A 7 -28.55 -5.78 6.86
CA ASP A 7 -27.88 -5.19 5.70
C ASP A 7 -26.36 -5.26 5.92
N PRO A 8 -25.60 -5.98 5.06
CA PRO A 8 -24.14 -6.07 5.16
C PRO A 8 -23.44 -4.70 5.07
N THR A 9 -24.16 -3.70 4.53
CA THR A 9 -23.67 -2.34 4.40
C THR A 9 -23.98 -1.47 5.61
N CYS A 10 -24.76 -1.93 6.62
CA CYS A 10 -25.24 -1.09 7.72
C CYS A 10 -24.11 -0.50 8.59
N GLY A 11 -22.97 -1.17 8.66
CA GLY A 11 -21.75 -0.70 9.34
C GLY A 11 -21.77 -0.76 10.87
N PHE A 12 -22.89 -1.14 11.49
CA PHE A 12 -22.98 -1.45 12.92
C PHE A 12 -22.75 -2.93 13.16
N PHE A 13 -21.93 -3.24 14.16
CA PHE A 13 -21.66 -4.62 14.56
C PHE A 13 -22.53 -5.08 15.74
N GLN A 14 -23.09 -4.13 16.49
CA GLN A 14 -23.91 -4.38 17.67
C GLN A 14 -25.37 -4.12 17.33
N ARG A 15 -26.21 -5.15 17.51
CA ARG A 15 -27.65 -5.08 17.21
C ARG A 15 -28.36 -4.11 18.16
N GLU A 16 -27.88 -4.02 19.39
CA GLU A 16 -28.39 -3.16 20.45
C GLU A 16 -28.31 -1.68 20.07
N VAL A 17 -27.23 -1.29 19.38
CA VAL A 17 -27.02 0.08 18.88
C VAL A 17 -28.02 0.39 17.76
N VAL A 18 -28.23 -0.55 16.85
CA VAL A 18 -29.20 -0.42 15.75
C VAL A 18 -30.63 -0.33 16.30
N ASP A 19 -30.97 -1.17 17.28
CA ASP A 19 -32.28 -1.18 17.90
C ASP A 19 -32.55 0.10 18.71
N PHE A 20 -31.54 0.61 19.42
CA PHE A 20 -31.62 1.89 20.12
C PHE A 20 -31.85 3.06 19.14
N LEU A 21 -31.08 3.12 18.05
CA LEU A 21 -31.24 4.14 17.02
C LEU A 21 -32.62 4.08 16.36
N ASN A 22 -33.10 2.88 16.04
CA ASN A 22 -34.43 2.67 15.47
C ASN A 22 -35.54 3.12 16.42
N LYS A 23 -35.41 2.83 17.73
CA LYS A 23 -36.35 3.32 18.76
C LYS A 23 -36.36 4.85 18.85
N GLN A 24 -35.20 5.50 18.77
CA GLN A 24 -35.12 6.96 18.81
C GLN A 24 -35.72 7.62 17.55
N ILE A 25 -35.49 7.03 16.38
CA ILE A 25 -36.09 7.48 15.11
C ILE A 25 -37.63 7.34 15.13
N LEU A 26 -38.13 6.23 15.70
CA LEU A 26 -39.58 6.01 15.83
C LEU A 26 -40.24 6.96 16.82
N ARG A 27 -39.55 7.31 17.91
CA ARG A 27 -40.10 8.16 18.98
C ARG A 27 -40.17 9.64 18.59
N ASN A 28 -39.20 10.14 17.82
CA ASN A 28 -39.04 11.58 17.58
C ASN A 28 -39.50 12.01 16.17
N GLY A 29 -39.90 11.07 15.31
CA GLY A 29 -40.38 11.34 13.94
C GLY A 29 -39.26 11.71 12.96
N VAL A 30 -39.62 11.80 11.67
CA VAL A 30 -38.67 12.08 10.57
C VAL A 30 -38.95 13.45 9.92
N SER A 31 -38.32 14.52 10.43
CA SER A 31 -38.10 15.84 9.80
C SER A 31 -37.47 15.80 8.37
N PRO A 32 -37.86 16.71 7.46
CA PRO A 32 -37.24 16.87 6.14
C PRO A 32 -35.71 17.07 6.16
N HIS A 33 -35.17 17.64 7.24
CA HIS A 33 -33.73 17.87 7.42
C HIS A 33 -32.93 16.56 7.52
N PHE A 34 -33.60 15.42 7.78
CA PHE A 34 -32.98 14.10 7.82
C PHE A 34 -32.49 13.60 6.46
N TYR A 35 -33.14 14.00 5.37
CA TYR A 35 -32.72 13.62 4.02
C TYR A 35 -31.42 14.30 3.60
N LEU A 36 -31.20 15.53 4.08
CA LEU A 36 -30.03 16.33 3.73
C LEU A 36 -28.73 15.79 4.37
N ILE A 37 -28.78 15.28 5.60
CA ILE A 37 -27.59 14.70 6.27
C ILE A 37 -27.14 13.40 5.57
N GLN A 38 -28.09 12.60 5.11
CA GLN A 38 -27.80 11.32 4.45
C GLN A 38 -27.16 11.49 3.06
N MET A 39 -27.27 12.68 2.47
CA MET A 39 -26.62 13.05 1.19
C MET A 39 -25.26 13.74 1.37
N CYS A 40 -24.68 13.74 2.58
CA CYS A 40 -23.33 14.28 2.77
C CYS A 40 -22.27 13.32 2.23
N GLU A 41 -21.45 13.80 1.30
CA GLU A 41 -20.34 13.06 0.70
C GLU A 41 -19.05 13.15 1.54
N SER A 42 -18.93 14.17 2.39
CA SER A 42 -17.75 14.39 3.25
C SER A 42 -18.10 14.67 4.72
N TRP A 43 -17.12 14.45 5.60
CA TRP A 43 -17.24 14.78 7.03
C TRP A 43 -17.48 16.27 7.27
N GLY A 44 -16.82 17.14 6.50
CA GLY A 44 -16.98 18.59 6.61
C GLY A 44 -18.41 19.05 6.28
N ASP A 45 -19.03 18.44 5.26
CA ASP A 45 -20.42 18.74 4.89
C ASP A 45 -21.41 18.22 5.94
N MET A 46 -21.11 17.07 6.55
CA MET A 46 -21.89 16.49 7.64
C MET A 46 -21.84 17.37 8.90
N GLU A 47 -20.65 17.83 9.28
CA GLU A 47 -20.44 18.73 10.43
C GLU A 47 -21.16 20.07 10.23
N LYS A 48 -21.07 20.65 9.04
CA LYS A 48 -21.75 21.91 8.69
C LYS A 48 -23.27 21.78 8.81
N LYS A 49 -23.87 20.74 8.23
CA LYS A 49 -25.32 20.51 8.34
C LYS A 49 -25.78 20.20 9.77
N LEU A 50 -24.96 19.49 10.56
CA LEU A 50 -25.23 19.28 11.98
C LEU A 50 -25.27 20.59 12.75
N ARG A 51 -24.31 21.48 12.49
CA ARG A 51 -24.23 22.80 13.09
C ARG A 51 -25.49 23.61 12.77
N ASP A 52 -25.89 23.65 11.49
CA ASP A 52 -27.08 24.36 11.02
C ASP A 52 -28.35 23.87 11.76
N ILE A 53 -28.51 22.55 11.91
CA ILE A 53 -29.62 21.91 12.63
C ILE A 53 -29.61 22.21 14.14
N LEU A 54 -28.43 22.25 14.77
CA LEU A 54 -28.31 22.53 16.19
C LEU A 54 -28.58 24.02 16.50
N THR A 55 -28.21 24.92 15.59
CA THR A 55 -28.44 26.36 15.71
C THR A 55 -29.87 26.79 15.37
N ASP A 56 -30.65 25.95 14.70
CA ASP A 56 -32.05 26.25 14.38
C ASP A 56 -32.92 26.29 15.64
N SER A 57 -33.44 27.47 15.98
CA SER A 57 -34.32 27.68 17.13
C SER A 57 -35.74 27.14 16.92
N ALA A 58 -36.15 26.84 15.67
CA ALA A 58 -37.46 26.30 15.35
C ALA A 58 -37.57 24.78 15.63
N MET A 59 -36.44 24.10 15.84
CA MET A 59 -36.41 22.66 16.11
C MET A 59 -36.52 22.34 17.61
N SER A 60 -37.43 21.43 17.97
CA SER A 60 -37.58 20.95 19.34
C SER A 60 -36.34 20.16 19.80
N GLY A 61 -36.09 20.15 21.12
CA GLY A 61 -34.95 19.45 21.71
C GLY A 61 -34.88 17.96 21.35
N ALA A 62 -36.02 17.27 21.35
CA ALA A 62 -36.10 15.85 20.95
C ALA A 62 -35.72 15.62 19.48
N MET A 63 -36.06 16.57 18.60
CA MET A 63 -35.68 16.51 17.19
C MET A 63 -34.17 16.70 17.01
N LYS A 64 -33.58 17.69 17.71
CA LYS A 64 -32.12 17.91 17.72
C LYS A 64 -31.35 16.68 18.22
N GLU A 65 -31.85 16.04 19.27
CA GLU A 65 -31.25 14.82 19.83
C GLU A 65 -31.31 13.66 18.83
N SER A 66 -32.45 13.45 18.16
CA SER A 66 -32.56 12.41 17.12
C SER A 66 -31.66 12.65 15.91
N CYS A 67 -31.47 13.91 15.49
CA CYS A 67 -30.50 14.28 14.47
C CYS A 67 -29.07 13.97 14.92
N ALA A 68 -28.70 14.32 16.17
CA ALA A 68 -27.36 14.07 16.71
C ALA A 68 -27.02 12.57 16.74
N TRP A 69 -27.91 11.73 17.26
CA TRP A 69 -27.69 10.28 17.31
C TRP A 69 -27.58 9.64 15.93
N ARG A 70 -28.41 10.06 14.97
CA ARG A 70 -28.34 9.55 13.60
C ARG A 70 -27.09 10.01 12.87
N THR A 71 -26.65 11.25 13.09
CA THR A 71 -25.40 11.70 12.47
C THR A 71 -24.20 11.00 13.08
N LEU A 72 -24.18 10.77 14.40
CA LEU A 72 -23.16 9.94 15.05
C LEU A 72 -23.14 8.52 14.48
N ALA A 73 -24.31 7.93 14.25
CA ALA A 73 -24.44 6.63 13.62
C ALA A 73 -23.81 6.63 12.20
N LEU A 74 -24.14 7.63 11.37
CA LEU A 74 -23.55 7.77 10.02
C LEU A 74 -22.03 8.00 10.06
N ALA A 75 -21.54 8.78 11.02
CA ALA A 75 -20.12 9.02 11.25
C ALA A 75 -19.36 7.72 11.53
N VAL A 76 -19.87 6.92 12.47
CA VAL A 76 -19.29 5.63 12.83
C VAL A 76 -19.28 4.68 11.62
N ARG A 77 -20.38 4.65 10.84
CA ARG A 77 -20.47 3.86 9.62
C ARG A 77 -19.44 4.26 8.57
N LEU A 78 -19.27 5.56 8.33
CA LEU A 78 -18.29 6.10 7.38
C LEU A 78 -16.86 5.80 7.83
N ALA A 79 -16.54 6.02 9.10
CA ALA A 79 -15.22 5.75 9.67
C ALA A 79 -14.85 4.26 9.56
N GLU A 80 -15.79 3.36 9.86
CA GLU A 80 -15.57 1.92 9.76
C GLU A 80 -15.43 1.47 8.30
N LYS A 81 -16.22 2.02 7.37
CA LYS A 81 -16.06 1.78 5.93
C LYS A 81 -14.68 2.23 5.45
N GLN A 82 -14.27 3.45 5.80
CA GLN A 82 -12.97 4.02 5.44
C GLN A 82 -11.83 3.16 5.97
N LYS A 83 -11.87 2.78 7.25
CA LYS A 83 -10.89 1.89 7.87
C LYS A 83 -10.77 0.57 7.11
N ARG A 84 -11.88 -0.07 6.73
CA ARG A 84 -11.87 -1.32 5.96
C ARG A 84 -11.25 -1.12 4.58
N GLU A 85 -11.58 -0.04 3.89
CA GLU A 85 -10.99 0.29 2.59
C GLU A 85 -9.48 0.53 2.70
N ASP A 86 -9.05 1.32 3.68
CA ASP A 86 -7.63 1.62 3.90
C ASP A 86 -6.85 0.37 4.29
N THR A 87 -7.43 -0.51 5.12
CA THR A 87 -6.81 -1.81 5.44
C THR A 87 -6.67 -2.69 4.19
N ARG A 88 -7.63 -2.64 3.26
CA ARG A 88 -7.55 -3.37 1.98
C ARG A 88 -6.48 -2.75 1.06
N ARG A 89 -6.41 -1.42 0.97
CA ARG A 89 -5.38 -0.71 0.19
C ARG A 89 -3.98 -1.01 0.75
N MET A 90 -3.81 -0.94 2.06
CA MET A 90 -2.56 -1.25 2.74
C MET A 90 -2.10 -2.68 2.48
N ARG A 91 -3.01 -3.67 2.55
CA ARG A 91 -2.68 -5.06 2.20
C ARG A 91 -2.19 -5.19 0.75
N LYS A 92 -2.91 -4.59 -0.21
CA LYS A 92 -2.48 -4.60 -1.63
C LYS A 92 -1.09 -3.98 -1.82
N LEU A 93 -0.82 -2.86 -1.15
CA LEU A 93 0.50 -2.21 -1.21
C LEU A 93 1.59 -3.10 -0.61
N GLN A 94 1.29 -3.78 0.50
CA GLN A 94 2.22 -4.70 1.15
C GLN A 94 2.54 -5.90 0.25
N ASP A 95 1.52 -6.47 -0.42
CA ASP A 95 1.71 -7.56 -1.38
C ASP A 95 2.59 -7.11 -2.56
N GLN A 96 2.34 -5.90 -3.11
CA GLN A 96 3.16 -5.33 -4.18
C GLN A 96 4.62 -5.10 -3.76
N LEU A 97 4.85 -4.61 -2.55
CA LEU A 97 6.21 -4.44 -2.02
C LEU A 97 6.92 -5.78 -1.82
N TYR A 98 6.20 -6.81 -1.40
CA TYR A 98 6.75 -8.15 -1.26
C TYR A 98 7.19 -8.72 -2.61
N GLU A 99 6.33 -8.63 -3.63
CA GLU A 99 6.65 -9.01 -5.01
C GLU A 99 7.86 -8.23 -5.53
N GLN A 100 7.88 -6.90 -5.38
CA GLN A 100 9.00 -6.07 -5.81
C GLN A 100 10.32 -6.46 -5.13
N LYS A 101 10.27 -6.81 -3.84
CA LYS A 101 11.43 -7.29 -3.09
C LYS A 101 11.92 -8.63 -3.63
N LEU A 102 11.01 -9.55 -3.96
CA LEU A 102 11.37 -10.84 -4.60
C LEU A 102 12.06 -10.61 -5.95
N PHE A 103 11.48 -9.79 -6.82
CA PHE A 103 12.09 -9.47 -8.12
C PHE A 103 13.47 -8.82 -7.95
N THR A 104 13.61 -7.89 -7.02
CA THR A 104 14.89 -7.23 -6.74
C THR A 104 15.94 -8.22 -6.26
N ASN A 105 15.58 -9.13 -5.35
CA ASN A 105 16.49 -10.18 -4.88
C ASN A 105 16.95 -11.11 -6.01
N VAL A 106 16.03 -11.47 -6.92
CA VAL A 106 16.36 -12.29 -8.10
C VAL A 106 17.33 -11.53 -9.02
N LEU A 107 17.08 -10.25 -9.28
CA LEU A 107 17.96 -9.41 -10.10
C LEU A 107 19.35 -9.26 -9.47
N VAL A 108 19.43 -9.02 -8.16
CA VAL A 108 20.71 -8.96 -7.43
C VAL A 108 21.45 -10.29 -7.57
N GLY A 109 20.77 -11.42 -7.40
CA GLY A 109 21.36 -12.74 -7.59
C GLY A 109 21.88 -12.98 -9.02
N MET A 110 21.14 -12.54 -10.04
CA MET A 110 21.59 -12.62 -11.44
C MET A 110 22.83 -11.76 -11.69
N VAL A 111 22.86 -10.53 -11.19
CA VAL A 111 24.00 -9.61 -11.32
C VAL A 111 25.24 -10.18 -10.63
N ASP A 112 25.09 -10.75 -9.43
CA ASP A 112 26.20 -11.36 -8.72
C ASP A 112 26.75 -12.60 -9.45
N ASN A 113 25.87 -13.40 -10.05
CA ASN A 113 26.30 -14.53 -10.87
C ASN A 113 27.05 -14.08 -12.13
N LEU A 114 26.55 -13.05 -12.81
CA LEU A 114 27.23 -12.45 -13.98
C LEU A 114 28.61 -11.88 -13.59
N ARG A 115 28.71 -11.20 -12.44
CA ARG A 115 29.98 -10.70 -11.93
C ARG A 115 30.97 -11.85 -11.66
N LYS A 116 30.50 -12.95 -11.05
CA LYS A 116 31.32 -14.13 -10.79
C LYS A 116 31.78 -14.82 -12.08
N THR A 117 30.92 -14.91 -13.10
CA THR A 117 31.33 -15.50 -14.39
C THR A 117 32.35 -14.61 -15.10
N GLN A 118 32.13 -13.30 -15.08
CA GLN A 118 33.06 -12.34 -15.68
C GLN A 118 34.44 -12.37 -15.00
N GLU A 119 34.49 -12.43 -13.66
CA GLU A 119 35.77 -12.51 -12.95
C GLU A 119 36.53 -13.79 -13.31
N LYS A 120 35.83 -14.94 -13.37
CA LYS A 120 36.44 -16.21 -13.79
C LYS A 120 36.97 -16.16 -15.22
N GLU A 121 36.26 -15.52 -16.14
CA GLU A 121 36.74 -15.35 -17.52
C GLU A 121 37.97 -14.45 -17.59
N LYS A 122 37.98 -13.37 -16.82
CA LYS A 122 39.11 -12.45 -16.72
C LYS A 122 40.36 -13.14 -16.13
N GLU A 123 40.21 -13.92 -15.07
CA GLU A 123 41.29 -14.73 -14.48
C GLU A 123 41.84 -15.75 -15.50
N LYS A 124 40.97 -16.42 -16.26
CA LYS A 124 41.39 -17.34 -17.33
C LYS A 124 42.15 -16.63 -18.44
N ALA A 125 41.65 -15.48 -18.91
CA ALA A 125 42.33 -14.69 -19.92
C ALA A 125 43.71 -14.21 -19.42
N GLN A 126 43.80 -13.81 -18.16
CA GLN A 126 45.05 -13.36 -17.54
C GLN A 126 46.08 -14.50 -17.43
N THR A 127 45.65 -15.69 -17.01
CA THR A 127 46.55 -16.86 -16.94
C THR A 127 47.03 -17.30 -18.33
N GLN A 128 46.16 -17.31 -19.34
CA GLN A 128 46.55 -17.58 -20.73
C GLN A 128 47.55 -16.54 -21.26
N LEU A 129 47.34 -15.26 -20.96
CA LEU A 129 48.26 -14.19 -21.35
C LEU A 129 49.64 -14.35 -20.67
N GLN A 130 49.68 -14.73 -19.39
CA GLN A 130 50.94 -14.98 -18.70
C GLN A 130 51.69 -16.18 -19.31
N GLN A 131 50.97 -17.25 -19.65
CA GLN A 131 51.55 -18.41 -20.33
C GLN A 131 52.14 -18.04 -21.69
N SER A 132 51.40 -17.30 -22.52
CA SER A 132 51.90 -16.89 -23.85
C SER A 132 53.12 -15.97 -23.75
N LEU A 133 53.15 -15.06 -22.77
CA LEU A 133 54.32 -14.22 -22.49
C LEU A 133 55.54 -15.02 -22.05
N MET A 134 55.36 -16.06 -21.22
CA MET A 134 56.46 -16.95 -20.84
C MET A 134 57.01 -17.71 -22.05
N THR A 135 56.13 -18.25 -22.90
CA THR A 135 56.54 -18.94 -24.14
C THR A 135 57.29 -18.00 -25.08
N LEU A 136 56.79 -16.78 -25.29
CA LEU A 136 57.46 -15.77 -26.10
C LEU A 136 58.86 -15.44 -25.58
N ARG A 137 59.01 -15.29 -24.25
CA ARG A 137 60.31 -15.03 -23.63
C ARG A 137 61.28 -16.20 -23.82
N GLY A 138 60.80 -17.44 -23.73
CA GLY A 138 61.60 -18.63 -24.02
C GLY A 138 62.09 -18.65 -25.47
N LEU A 139 61.19 -18.43 -26.44
CA LEU A 139 61.56 -18.33 -27.86
C LEU A 139 62.53 -17.19 -28.14
N GLU A 140 62.37 -16.05 -27.46
CA GLU A 140 63.30 -14.93 -27.60
C GLU A 140 64.70 -15.28 -27.10
N GLN A 141 64.80 -16.02 -25.99
CA GLN A 141 66.06 -16.54 -25.47
C GLN A 141 66.71 -17.52 -26.44
N GLU A 142 65.95 -18.50 -26.96
CA GLU A 142 66.43 -19.45 -27.98
C GLU A 142 66.90 -18.74 -29.25
N ARG A 143 66.16 -17.74 -29.72
CA ARG A 143 66.58 -16.92 -30.87
C ARG A 143 67.89 -16.19 -30.58
N ASN A 144 68.06 -15.66 -29.36
CA ASN A 144 69.29 -14.97 -28.97
C ASN A 144 70.49 -15.92 -28.85
N THR A 145 70.31 -17.15 -28.34
CA THR A 145 71.38 -18.15 -28.29
C THR A 145 71.82 -18.57 -29.69
N LEU A 146 70.87 -18.91 -30.57
CA LEU A 146 71.16 -19.24 -31.97
C LEU A 146 71.88 -18.11 -32.70
N ARG A 147 71.44 -16.85 -32.47
CA ARG A 147 72.10 -15.68 -33.02
C ARG A 147 73.55 -15.58 -32.55
N ASN A 148 73.81 -15.78 -31.26
CA ASN A 148 75.17 -15.71 -30.70
C ASN A 148 76.08 -16.84 -31.22
N GLU A 149 75.53 -18.02 -31.52
CA GLU A 149 76.31 -19.11 -32.15
C GLU A 149 76.65 -18.82 -33.62
N LEU A 150 75.77 -18.14 -34.37
CA LEU A 150 76.03 -17.75 -35.75
C LEU A 150 77.08 -16.63 -35.90
N PHE A 151 77.26 -15.80 -34.88
CA PHE A 151 78.25 -14.72 -34.85
C PHE A 151 79.53 -15.07 -34.07
N ARG A 152 79.75 -16.37 -33.81
CA ARG A 152 80.97 -16.94 -33.23
C ARG A 152 81.90 -17.46 -34.32
#